data_AF-Q9TY84-F1
#
_entry.id   AF-Q9TY84-F1
#
_cell.length_a   1.000
_cell.length_b   1.000
_cell.length_c   1.000
_cell.angle_alpha   90.00
_cell.angle_beta   90.00
_cell.angle_gamma   90.00
#
_symmetry.space_group_name_H-M   'P 1'
#
loop_
_entity.id
_entity.type
_entity.pdbx_description
1 polymer ?
#
loop_
_entity_poly.entity_id
_entity_poly.type
_entity_poly.pdbx_seq_one_letter_code
_entity_poly.pdbx_strand_id
1 'polypeptide(L)'
;MLRRTVSNFAMSPYMLFISDLAKTGKLKGIRTPGKFVGKKYRQLSAKEKAALQQRAKQASTPAMTAYRRMAHREMSNKSVPIEQRRANLTKKWNETKQAQRAKAQKAQKKPKSAKSKVKKAAKKAKKSKK
;
A
#
# COMPACT_ATOMS: atom_id res chain seq x y z
N MET A 1 27.77 -9.25 -18.87
CA MET A 1 26.68 -8.25 -18.98
C MET A 1 25.46 -8.74 -18.20
N LEU A 2 25.17 -8.21 -17.00
CA LEU A 2 23.89 -8.52 -16.34
C LEU A 2 22.77 -7.81 -17.11
N ARG A 3 22.06 -8.54 -17.99
CA ARG A 3 20.74 -8.08 -18.44
C ARG A 3 19.84 -8.03 -17.21
N ARG A 4 19.71 -6.86 -16.59
CA ARG A 4 18.63 -6.59 -15.66
C ARG A 4 17.36 -6.61 -16.49
N THR A 5 16.73 -7.78 -16.62
CA THR A 5 15.34 -7.84 -17.05
C THR A 5 14.55 -7.10 -15.99
N VAL A 6 14.22 -5.84 -16.27
CA VAL A 6 13.26 -5.06 -15.49
C VAL A 6 11.94 -5.77 -15.72
N SER A 7 11.69 -6.77 -14.88
CA SER A 7 10.47 -7.54 -14.93
C SER A 7 9.35 -6.59 -14.53
N ASN A 8 8.53 -6.19 -15.51
CA ASN A 8 7.36 -5.34 -15.28
C ASN A 8 6.29 -6.13 -14.52
N PHE A 9 6.50 -6.31 -13.22
CA PHE A 9 5.49 -6.84 -12.32
C PHE A 9 4.52 -5.73 -11.96
N ALA A 10 3.21 -6.01 -12.04
CA ALA A 10 2.17 -5.08 -11.59
C ALA A 10 2.27 -4.80 -10.08
N MET A 11 2.77 -5.77 -9.32
CA MET A 11 3.07 -5.67 -7.89
C MET A 11 4.35 -6.42 -7.57
N SER A 12 5.15 -5.98 -6.60
CA SER A 12 6.32 -6.76 -6.16
C SER A 12 5.88 -8.14 -5.63
N PRO A 13 6.50 -9.26 -6.07
CA PRO A 13 6.20 -10.59 -5.52
C PRO A 13 6.34 -10.67 -3.99
N TYR A 14 7.27 -9.89 -3.43
CA TYR A 14 7.44 -9.78 -1.98
C TYR A 14 6.25 -9.10 -1.28
N MET A 15 5.70 -8.04 -1.88
CA MET A 15 4.50 -7.38 -1.35
C MET A 15 3.28 -8.28 -1.43
N LEU A 16 3.16 -9.08 -2.50
CA LEU A 16 2.10 -10.07 -2.64
C LEU A 16 2.20 -11.11 -1.52
N PHE A 17 3.41 -11.60 -1.24
CA PHE A 17 3.67 -12.53 -0.15
C PHE A 17 3.31 -11.95 1.23
N ILE A 18 3.68 -10.70 1.51
CA ILE A 18 3.26 -10.01 2.74
C ILE A 18 1.73 -9.98 2.83
N SER A 19 1.04 -9.66 1.73
CA SER A 19 -0.42 -9.56 1.72
C SER A 19 -1.10 -10.91 1.99
N ASP A 20 -0.56 -12.01 1.44
CA ASP A 20 -1.08 -13.35 1.68
C ASP A 20 -0.83 -13.79 3.14
N LEU A 21 0.33 -13.46 3.71
CA LEU A 21 0.62 -13.69 5.13
C LEU A 21 -0.26 -12.86 6.07
N ALA A 22 -0.61 -11.63 5.68
CA ALA A 22 -1.53 -10.78 6.43
C ALA A 22 -2.95 -11.37 6.43
N LYS A 23 -3.43 -11.84 5.27
CA LYS A 23 -4.75 -12.48 5.13
C LYS A 23 -4.89 -13.76 5.95
N THR A 24 -3.84 -14.59 5.98
CA THR A 24 -3.82 -15.83 6.78
C THR A 24 -3.66 -15.58 8.28
N GLY A 25 -3.50 -14.34 8.72
CA GLY A 25 -3.33 -14.00 10.13
C GLY A 25 -1.97 -14.40 10.72
N LYS A 26 -1.06 -14.97 9.92
CA LYS A 26 0.27 -15.44 10.37
C LYS A 26 1.18 -14.32 10.90
N LEU A 27 0.83 -13.06 10.63
CA LEU A 27 1.56 -11.88 11.14
C LEU A 27 1.03 -11.38 12.48
N LYS A 28 -0.11 -11.88 12.97
CA LYS A 28 -0.72 -11.45 14.24
C LYS A 28 0.13 -11.95 15.41
N GLY A 29 0.43 -11.06 16.35
CA GLY A 29 1.23 -11.39 17.54
C GLY A 29 2.75 -11.41 17.34
N ILE A 30 3.24 -11.32 16.10
CA ILE A 30 4.67 -11.28 15.85
C ILE A 30 5.24 -9.90 16.21
N ARG A 31 6.20 -9.85 17.13
CA ARG A 31 6.87 -8.61 17.58
C ARG A 31 7.61 -7.89 16.46
N THR A 32 8.26 -8.63 15.56
CA THR A 32 9.03 -8.09 14.42
C THR A 32 8.56 -8.69 13.09
N PRO A 33 7.40 -8.27 12.57
CA PRO A 33 6.80 -8.88 11.38
C PRO A 33 7.69 -8.76 10.14
N GLY A 34 8.39 -7.64 9.95
CA GLY A 34 9.28 -7.45 8.80
C GLY A 34 10.42 -8.46 8.73
N LYS A 35 11.09 -8.73 9.87
CA LYS A 35 12.17 -9.74 9.95
C LYS A 35 11.63 -11.15 9.68
N PHE A 36 10.47 -11.47 10.26
CA PHE A 36 9.82 -12.77 10.07
C PHE A 36 9.47 -13.03 8.61
N VAL A 37 8.81 -12.06 7.96
CA VAL A 37 8.41 -12.17 6.55
C VAL A 37 9.64 -12.27 5.64
N GLY A 38 10.65 -11.43 5.87
CA GLY A 38 11.90 -11.48 5.10
C GLY A 38 12.58 -12.85 5.18
N LYS A 39 12.65 -13.45 6.37
CA LYS A 39 13.19 -14.80 6.57
C LYS A 39 12.36 -15.84 5.81
N LYS A 40 11.04 -15.82 5.97
CA LYS A 40 10.14 -16.76 5.29
C LYS A 40 10.18 -16.64 3.77
N TYR A 41 10.24 -15.42 3.24
CA TYR A 41 10.33 -15.21 1.80
C TYR A 41 11.64 -15.75 1.19
N ARG A 42 12.77 -15.60 1.92
CA ARG A 42 14.06 -16.16 1.48
C ARG A 42 14.04 -17.68 1.45
N GLN A 43 13.38 -18.30 2.42
CA GLN A 43 13.20 -19.75 2.56
C GLN A 43 12.26 -20.38 1.51
N LEU A 44 11.49 -19.58 0.75
CA LEU A 44 10.64 -20.12 -0.32
C LEU A 44 11.48 -20.84 -1.37
N SER A 45 10.98 -21.99 -1.80
CA SER A 45 11.54 -22.75 -2.91
C SER A 45 11.49 -21.95 -4.22
N ALA A 46 12.30 -22.36 -5.20
CA ALA A 46 12.30 -21.73 -6.53
C ALA A 46 10.92 -21.79 -7.20
N LYS A 47 10.20 -22.91 -7.05
CA LYS A 47 8.85 -23.12 -7.59
C LYS A 47 7.83 -22.16 -6.98
N GLU A 48 7.86 -21.98 -5.67
CA GLU A 48 6.96 -21.04 -4.98
C GLU A 48 7.25 -19.59 -5.36
N LYS A 49 8.53 -19.22 -5.48
CA LYS A 49 8.93 -17.88 -5.96
C LYS A 49 8.45 -17.63 -7.39
N ALA A 50 8.58 -18.62 -8.28
CA ALA A 50 8.07 -18.53 -9.65
C ALA A 50 6.55 -18.37 -9.69
N ALA A 51 5.81 -19.14 -8.87
CA ALA A 51 4.36 -19.00 -8.75
C ALA A 51 3.94 -17.61 -8.23
N LEU A 52 4.66 -17.07 -7.23
CA LEU A 52 4.45 -15.70 -6.75
C LEU A 52 4.74 -14.66 -7.83
N GLN A 53 5.78 -14.85 -8.64
CA GLN A 53 6.09 -13.96 -9.76
C GLN A 53 4.98 -13.96 -10.82
N GLN A 54 4.43 -15.12 -11.18
CA GLN A 54 3.31 -15.19 -12.13
C GLN A 54 2.06 -14.49 -11.59
N ARG A 55 1.71 -14.75 -10.33
CA ARG A 55 0.60 -14.03 -9.68
C ARG A 55 0.86 -12.52 -9.59
N ALA A 56 2.10 -12.12 -9.33
CA ALA A 56 2.51 -10.71 -9.25
C ALA A 56 2.44 -9.97 -10.58
N LYS A 57 2.58 -10.66 -11.73
CA LYS A 57 2.33 -10.07 -13.06
C LYS A 57 0.85 -9.71 -13.26
N GLN A 58 -0.05 -10.56 -12.77
CA GLN A 58 -1.50 -10.42 -12.96
C GLN A 58 -2.17 -9.61 -11.83
N ALA A 59 -1.53 -9.48 -10.68
CA ALA A 59 -2.10 -8.81 -9.51
C ALA A 59 -2.37 -7.33 -9.78
N SER A 60 -3.64 -6.94 -9.74
CA SER A 60 -4.02 -5.52 -9.72
C SER A 60 -4.14 -5.03 -8.29
N THR A 61 -3.44 -3.94 -7.96
CA THR A 61 -3.65 -3.28 -6.67
C THR A 61 -4.99 -2.53 -6.68
N PRO A 62 -5.66 -2.36 -5.52
CA PRO A 62 -6.89 -1.56 -5.45
C PRO A 62 -6.73 -0.15 -6.02
N ALA A 63 -5.54 0.45 -5.84
CA ALA A 63 -5.21 1.74 -6.42
C ALA A 63 -5.16 1.69 -7.96
N MET A 64 -4.53 0.66 -8.53
CA MET A 64 -4.47 0.52 -9.99
C MET A 64 -5.85 0.21 -10.59
N THR A 65 -6.67 -0.60 -9.92
CA THR A 65 -8.07 -0.82 -10.32
C THR A 65 -8.89 0.48 -10.26
N ALA A 66 -8.74 1.28 -9.21
CA ALA A 66 -9.40 2.58 -9.10
C ALA A 66 -8.95 3.55 -10.20
N TYR A 67 -7.66 3.60 -10.51
CA TYR A 67 -7.12 4.39 -11.62
C TYR A 67 -7.71 3.92 -12.96
N ARG A 68 -7.73 2.62 -13.24
CA ARG A 68 -8.31 2.07 -14.49
C ARG A 68 -9.78 2.43 -14.65
N ARG A 69 -10.57 2.36 -13.57
CA ARG A 69 -11.98 2.77 -13.58
C ARG A 69 -12.13 4.27 -13.88
N MET A 70 -11.32 5.11 -13.25
CA MET A 70 -11.30 6.55 -13.51
C MET A 70 -10.88 6.86 -14.95
N ALA A 71 -9.81 6.22 -15.42
CA ALA A 71 -9.30 6.36 -16.78
C ALA A 71 -10.35 5.93 -17.81
N HIS A 72 -11.03 4.82 -17.60
CA HIS A 72 -12.11 4.36 -18.49
C HIS A 72 -13.23 5.41 -18.59
N ARG A 73 -13.68 5.95 -17.45
CA ARG A 73 -14.72 7.00 -17.41
C ARG A 73 -14.29 8.29 -18.09
N GLU A 74 -13.04 8.70 -17.91
CA GLU A 74 -12.55 9.95 -18.49
C GLU A 74 -12.25 9.81 -19.99
N MET A 75 -11.79 8.62 -20.40
CA MET A 75 -11.49 8.30 -21.80
C MET A 75 -12.74 7.97 -22.60
N SER A 76 -13.84 7.55 -21.97
CA SER A 76 -15.13 7.35 -22.65
C SER A 76 -15.77 8.67 -23.12
N ASN A 77 -15.36 9.81 -22.57
CA ASN A 77 -15.85 11.12 -22.99
C ASN A 77 -15.21 11.56 -24.32
N LYS A 78 -15.74 11.06 -25.44
CA LYS A 78 -15.18 11.31 -26.78
C LYS A 78 -15.35 12.75 -27.28
N SER A 79 -16.22 13.56 -26.68
CA SER A 79 -16.40 14.97 -27.08
C SER A 79 -15.20 15.85 -26.72
N VAL A 80 -14.38 15.41 -25.77
CA VAL A 80 -13.18 16.13 -25.33
C VAL A 80 -11.95 15.59 -26.07
N PRO A 81 -11.04 16.46 -26.57
CA PRO A 81 -9.76 16.03 -27.15
C PRO A 81 -8.98 15.09 -26.23
N ILE A 82 -8.23 14.16 -26.82
CA ILE A 82 -7.51 13.12 -26.06
C ILE A 82 -6.49 13.70 -25.06
N GLU A 83 -5.86 14.82 -25.42
CA GLU A 83 -4.87 15.51 -24.58
C GLU A 83 -5.51 16.08 -23.32
N GLN A 84 -6.64 16.78 -23.47
CA GLN A 84 -7.42 17.32 -22.36
C GLN A 84 -7.96 16.19 -21.46
N ARG A 85 -8.39 15.05 -22.03
CA ARG A 85 -8.78 13.88 -21.23
C ARG A 85 -7.63 13.35 -20.38
N ARG A 86 -6.41 13.23 -20.93
CA ARG A 86 -5.22 12.80 -20.19
C ARG A 86 -4.84 13.78 -19.09
N ALA A 87 -4.92 15.08 -19.36
CA ALA A 87 -4.69 16.13 -18.37
C ALA A 87 -5.71 16.06 -17.22
N ASN A 88 -6.99 15.95 -17.54
CA ASN A 88 -8.08 15.82 -16.57
C ASN A 88 -7.94 14.56 -15.71
N LEU A 89 -7.61 13.42 -16.33
CA LEU A 89 -7.34 12.17 -15.62
C LEU A 89 -6.18 12.34 -14.62
N THR A 90 -5.08 12.96 -15.06
CA THR A 90 -3.90 13.20 -14.22
C THR A 90 -4.24 14.10 -13.03
N LYS A 91 -4.98 15.19 -13.28
CA LYS A 91 -5.46 16.12 -12.24
C LYS A 91 -6.34 15.40 -11.22
N LYS A 92 -7.40 14.73 -11.65
CA LYS A 92 -8.33 13.98 -10.79
C LYS A 92 -7.62 12.88 -9.98
N TRP A 93 -6.67 12.19 -10.60
CA TRP A 93 -5.90 11.16 -9.90
C TRP A 93 -5.01 11.75 -8.80
N ASN A 94 -4.33 12.87 -9.08
CA ASN A 94 -3.51 13.57 -8.10
C ASN A 94 -4.35 14.09 -6.92
N GLU A 95 -5.52 14.69 -7.18
CA GLU A 95 -6.46 15.13 -6.15
C GLU A 95 -6.92 13.96 -5.28
N THR A 96 -7.25 12.82 -5.90
CA THR A 96 -7.63 11.59 -5.19
C THR A 96 -6.49 11.08 -4.29
N LYS A 97 -5.26 11.08 -4.79
CA LYS A 97 -4.07 10.72 -4.01
C LYS A 97 -3.83 11.65 -2.83
N GLN A 98 -3.98 12.96 -3.03
CA GLN A 98 -3.85 13.95 -1.96
C GLN A 98 -4.92 13.75 -0.88
N ALA A 99 -6.19 13.56 -1.28
CA ALA A 99 -7.28 13.28 -0.36
C ALA A 99 -7.05 11.99 0.45
N GLN A 100 -6.54 10.94 -0.19
CA GLN A 100 -6.17 9.69 0.50
C GLN A 100 -5.03 9.89 1.51
N ARG A 101 -3.98 10.64 1.13
CA ARG A 101 -2.87 10.97 2.04
C ARG A 101 -3.36 11.79 3.24
N ALA A 102 -4.22 12.78 3.02
CA ALA A 102 -4.81 13.59 4.08
C ALA A 102 -5.65 12.74 5.04
N LYS A 103 -6.46 11.80 4.53
CA LYS A 103 -7.22 10.84 5.36
C LYS A 103 -6.30 9.93 6.18
N ALA A 104 -5.21 9.43 5.58
CA ALA A 104 -4.24 8.59 6.28
C ALA A 104 -3.53 9.35 7.41
N GLN A 105 -3.13 10.61 7.17
CA GLN A 105 -2.54 11.46 8.20
C GLN A 105 -3.53 11.76 9.33
N LYS A 106 -4.81 12.04 9.01
CA LYS A 106 -5.85 12.22 10.03
C LYS A 106 -6.07 10.94 10.85
N ALA A 107 -6.04 9.76 10.22
CA ALA A 107 -6.16 8.48 10.91
C ALA A 107 -4.99 8.21 11.86
N GLN A 108 -3.75 8.59 11.49
CA GLN A 108 -2.59 8.51 12.37
C GLN A 108 -2.69 9.44 13.59
N LYS A 109 -3.34 10.61 13.42
CA LYS A 109 -3.59 11.56 14.51
C LYS A 109 -4.72 11.14 15.46
N LYS A 110 -5.58 10.18 15.07
CA LYS A 110 -6.59 9.64 16.00
C LYS A 110 -5.86 8.95 17.16
N PRO A 111 -6.13 9.33 18.43
CA PRO A 111 -5.43 8.75 19.57
C PRO A 111 -5.69 7.24 19.62
N LYS A 112 -4.64 6.43 19.65
CA LYS A 112 -4.68 4.96 19.56
C LYS A 112 -5.49 4.25 20.66
N SER A 113 -5.96 4.96 21.68
CA SER A 113 -6.90 4.49 22.71
C SER A 113 -7.05 5.61 23.74
N ALA A 114 -8.22 5.71 24.40
CA ALA A 114 -8.42 6.51 25.61
C ALA A 114 -7.32 6.26 26.67
N LYS A 115 -6.81 5.02 26.74
CA LYS A 115 -5.71 4.60 27.64
C LYS A 115 -4.38 5.32 27.34
N SER A 116 -4.16 5.72 26.09
CA SER A 116 -2.98 6.52 25.71
C SER A 116 -3.10 7.99 26.14
N LYS A 117 -4.32 8.55 26.20
CA LYS A 117 -4.56 9.90 26.75
C LYS A 117 -4.28 9.92 28.24
N VAL A 118 -4.74 8.92 29.01
CA VAL A 118 -4.43 8.81 30.45
C VAL A 118 -2.92 8.71 30.69
N LYS A 119 -2.20 7.87 29.93
CA LYS A 119 -0.72 7.79 30.05
C LYS A 119 0.00 9.09 29.67
N LYS A 120 -0.46 9.82 28.64
CA LYS A 120 0.14 11.12 28.26
C LYS A 120 -0.20 12.21 29.27
N ALA A 121 -1.42 12.24 29.81
CA ALA A 121 -1.82 13.17 30.87
C ALA A 121 -1.01 12.93 32.15
N ALA A 122 -0.88 11.67 32.59
CA ALA A 122 -0.06 11.29 33.73
C ALA A 122 1.42 11.67 33.54
N LYS A 123 1.97 11.49 32.32
CA LYS A 123 3.35 11.94 32.01
C LYS A 123 3.51 13.46 32.00
N LYS A 124 2.52 14.22 31.52
CA LYS A 124 2.57 15.70 31.57
C LYS A 124 2.45 16.20 33.01
N ALA A 125 1.55 15.63 33.82
CA ALA A 125 1.39 15.99 35.23
C ALA A 125 2.65 15.70 36.06
N LYS A 126 3.37 14.59 35.78
CA LYS A 126 4.67 14.33 36.42
C LYS A 126 5.77 15.30 35.99
N LYS A 127 5.69 15.89 34.79
CA LYS A 127 6.73 16.80 34.27
C LYS A 127 6.53 18.25 34.69
N SER A 128 5.32 18.63 35.12
CA SER A 128 5.01 19.96 35.67
C SER A 128 5.13 20.04 37.20
N LYS A 129 5.45 18.93 37.87
CA LYS A 129 5.61 18.85 39.33
C LYS A 129 7.08 18.75 39.77
N LYS A 130 8.01 19.11 38.88
CA LYS A 130 9.44 19.27 39.13
C LYS A 130 9.83 20.65 38.64
#